data_AF-Q9XSZ3-F1
#
_entry.id   AF-Q9XSZ3-F1
#
_cell.length_a   1.000
_cell.length_b   1.000
_cell.length_c   1.000
_cell.angle_alpha   90.00
_cell.angle_beta   90.00
_cell.angle_gamma   90.00
#
_symmetry.space_group_name_H-M   'P 1'
#
loop_
_entity.id
_entity.type
_entity.pdbx_description
1 polymer ?
#
loop_
_entity_poly.entity_id
_entity_poly.type
_entity_poly.pdbx_seq_one_letter_code
_entity_poly.pdbx_strand_id
1 'polypeptide(L)'
;KVDMNFMRKIPTGAEASNVLVGEVDFLERPIIAFVRLAPAVLLSGLTEVPVPTRFLFLLLGPAGKAPQYHEIGRSIATLMTDEIFHDV
;
A
#
# COMPACT_ATOMS: atom_id res chain seq x y z
N LYS A 1 -0.35 -1.71 20.21
CA LYS A 1 -1.62 -2.29 20.73
C LYS A 1 -2.63 -2.13 19.61
N VAL A 2 -3.11 -3.22 19.00
CA VAL A 2 -4.00 -3.16 17.83
C VAL A 2 -5.32 -2.51 18.26
N ASP A 3 -5.80 -1.51 17.50
CA ASP A 3 -7.07 -0.86 17.79
C ASP A 3 -8.23 -1.80 17.43
N MET A 4 -8.82 -2.40 18.46
CA MET A 4 -9.92 -3.36 18.32
C MET A 4 -11.21 -2.73 17.78
N ASN A 5 -11.36 -1.40 17.85
CA ASN A 5 -12.51 -0.71 17.27
C ASN A 5 -12.40 -0.62 15.74
N PHE A 6 -11.18 -0.54 15.21
CA PHE A 6 -10.92 -0.54 13.77
C PHE A 6 -11.09 -1.93 13.16
N MET A 7 -10.60 -2.98 13.84
CA MET A 7 -10.73 -4.37 13.40
C MET A 7 -12.18 -4.81 13.13
N ARG A 8 -13.14 -4.28 13.89
CA ARG A 8 -14.58 -4.61 13.72
C ARG A 8 -15.18 -4.10 12.41
N LYS A 9 -14.53 -3.15 11.74
CA LYS A 9 -15.00 -2.57 10.47
C LYS A 9 -14.44 -3.30 9.25
N ILE A 10 -13.49 -4.20 9.44
CA ILE A 10 -12.83 -4.93 8.35
C ILE A 10 -13.71 -6.14 7.97
N PRO A 11 -14.12 -6.28 6.70
CA PRO A 11 -14.88 -7.43 6.25
C PRO A 11 -14.14 -8.75 6.47
N THR A 12 -14.89 -9.83 6.70
CA THR A 12 -14.31 -11.17 6.76
C THR A 12 -13.71 -11.53 5.41
N GLY A 13 -12.47 -12.02 5.41
CA GLY A 13 -11.77 -12.38 4.17
C GLY A 13 -11.16 -11.20 3.43
N ALA A 14 -11.16 -9.99 4.01
CA ALA A 14 -10.45 -8.85 3.42
C ALA A 14 -8.96 -9.16 3.25
N GLU A 15 -8.39 -8.61 2.18
CA GLU A 15 -6.95 -8.61 1.92
C GLU A 15 -6.46 -7.15 1.93
N ALA A 16 -5.18 -6.95 2.23
CA ALA A 16 -4.58 -5.62 2.32
C ALA A 16 -3.92 -5.21 1.00
N SER A 17 -4.00 -3.92 0.70
CA SER A 17 -3.19 -3.24 -0.32
C SER A 17 -2.24 -2.27 0.38
N ASN A 18 -0.94 -2.48 0.21
CA ASN A 18 0.09 -1.65 0.84
C ASN A 18 0.62 -0.61 -0.13
N VAL A 19 0.49 0.67 0.22
CA VAL A 19 1.03 1.79 -0.55
C VAL A 19 2.24 2.36 0.20
N LEU A 20 3.42 2.18 -0.39
CA LEU A 20 4.71 2.50 0.20
C LEU A 20 5.38 3.56 -0.67
N VAL A 21 5.40 4.80 -0.19
CA VAL A 21 5.99 5.93 -0.91
C VAL A 21 7.07 6.60 -0.06
N GLY A 22 8.16 7.04 -0.68
CA GLY A 22 9.25 7.62 0.08
C GLY A 22 10.37 8.22 -0.74
N GLU A 23 11.24 8.95 -0.05
CA GLU A 23 12.47 9.49 -0.59
C GLU A 23 13.67 8.69 -0.09
N VAL A 24 14.67 8.55 -0.94
CA VAL A 24 15.97 8.00 -0.61
C VAL A 24 17.05 8.83 -1.27
N ASP A 25 18.19 8.97 -0.61
CA ASP A 25 19.30 9.85 -1.02
C ASP A 25 20.14 9.30 -2.17
N PHE A 26 20.09 7.99 -2.41
CA PHE A 26 20.91 7.30 -3.43
C PHE A 26 20.22 7.12 -4.79
N LEU A 27 18.92 7.43 -4.93
CA LEU A 27 18.23 7.30 -6.21
C LEU A 27 18.33 8.59 -7.03
N GLU A 28 18.79 8.48 -8.27
CA GLU A 28 18.80 9.60 -9.22
C GLU A 28 17.45 9.78 -9.94
N ARG A 29 16.63 8.73 -9.97
CA ARG A 29 15.34 8.68 -10.67
C ARG A 29 14.32 7.89 -9.85
N PRO A 30 13.01 8.20 -9.96
CA PRO A 30 11.98 7.45 -9.26
C PRO A 30 11.89 6.01 -9.80
N ILE A 31 11.67 5.07 -8.88
CA ILE A 31 11.38 3.66 -9.15
C ILE A 31 9.95 3.40 -8.71
N ILE A 32 9.19 2.74 -9.59
CA ILE A 32 7.80 2.38 -9.37
C ILE A 32 7.66 0.88 -9.54
N ALA A 33 6.96 0.22 -8.62
CA ALA A 33 6.54 -1.16 -8.78
C ALA A 33 5.11 -1.34 -8.28
N PHE A 34 4.32 -2.10 -9.04
CA PHE A 34 3.02 -2.59 -8.62
C PHE A 34 3.04 -4.11 -8.66
N VAL A 35 2.77 -4.73 -7.51
CA VAL A 35 2.93 -6.17 -7.31
C VAL A 35 1.61 -6.75 -6.81
N ARG A 36 1.14 -7.81 -7.47
CA ARG A 36 0.07 -8.68 -6.97
C ARG A 36 0.67 -10.02 -6.55
N LEU A 37 0.58 -10.35 -5.28
CA LEU A 37 1.02 -11.64 -4.75
C LEU A 37 0.06 -12.75 -5.23
N ALA A 38 0.62 -13.91 -5.59
CA ALA A 38 -0.15 -15.04 -6.11
C ALA A 38 -1.04 -15.67 -5.02
N PRO A 39 -0.53 -16.03 -3.84
CA PRO A 39 -1.32 -16.08 -2.61
C PRO A 39 -1.18 -14.76 -1.86
N ALA A 40 -2.25 -14.29 -1.20
CA ALA A 40 -2.10 -13.23 -0.21
C ALA A 40 -1.28 -13.74 0.99
N VAL A 41 -0.35 -12.93 1.48
CA VAL A 41 0.60 -13.32 2.52
C VAL A 41 0.54 -12.35 3.68
N LEU A 42 0.50 -12.86 4.91
CA LEU A 42 0.61 -12.03 6.09
C LEU A 42 2.07 -11.56 6.26
N LEU A 43 2.35 -10.33 5.83
CA LEU A 43 3.66 -9.70 5.97
C LEU A 43 3.79 -9.08 7.35
N SER A 44 4.51 -9.76 8.25
CA SER A 44 4.66 -9.34 9.64
C SER A 44 5.24 -7.93 9.75
N GLY A 45 4.55 -7.06 10.49
CA GLY A 45 4.97 -5.67 10.73
C GLY A 45 4.70 -4.70 9.58
N LEU A 46 4.13 -5.15 8.45
CA LEU A 46 3.84 -4.27 7.31
C LEU A 46 2.48 -3.58 7.43
N THR A 47 1.49 -4.25 8.01
CA THR A 47 0.13 -3.73 8.20
C THR A 47 -0.15 -3.52 9.69
N GLU A 48 -0.93 -2.47 10.00
CA GLU A 48 -1.36 -2.19 11.39
C GLU A 48 -2.30 -3.27 11.96
N VAL A 49 -2.95 -4.00 11.06
CA VAL A 49 -3.91 -5.06 11.33
C VAL A 49 -3.44 -6.38 10.71
N PRO A 50 -3.72 -7.55 11.32
CA PRO A 50 -3.27 -8.85 10.82
C PRO A 50 -4.10 -9.32 9.63
N VAL A 51 -3.99 -8.61 8.50
CA VAL A 51 -4.69 -8.88 7.24
C VAL A 51 -3.65 -9.26 6.19
N PRO A 52 -3.86 -10.34 5.42
CA PRO A 52 -2.88 -10.77 4.42
C PRO A 52 -2.78 -9.76 3.28
N THR A 53 -1.56 -9.39 2.91
CA THR A 53 -1.28 -8.49 1.78
C THR A 53 -1.50 -9.23 0.46
N ARG A 54 -2.26 -8.62 -0.44
CA ARG A 54 -2.42 -9.06 -1.83
C ARG A 54 -1.69 -8.15 -2.81
N PHE A 55 -1.76 -6.85 -2.58
CA PHE A 55 -1.21 -5.83 -3.47
C PHE A 55 -0.16 -4.99 -2.77
N LEU A 56 0.90 -4.63 -3.49
CA LEU A 56 1.89 -3.65 -3.07
C LEU A 56 2.11 -2.62 -4.18
N PHE A 57 2.02 -1.35 -3.82
CA PHE A 57 2.50 -0.24 -4.64
C PHE A 57 3.72 0.38 -3.97
N LEU A 58 4.80 0.50 -4.72
CA LEU A 58 6.07 1.08 -4.29
C LEU A 58 6.39 2.28 -5.17
N LEU A 59 6.68 3.42 -4.55
CA LEU A 59 7.22 4.62 -5.21
C LEU A 59 8.36 5.17 -4.36
N LEU A 60 9.58 4.95 -4.80
CA LEU A 60 10.78 5.51 -4.18
C LEU A 60 11.46 6.45 -5.15
N GLY A 61 12.00 7.57 -4.69
CA GLY A 61 12.75 8.46 -5.58
C GLY A 61 13.67 9.43 -4.86
N PRO A 62 14.34 10.32 -5.61
CA PRO A 62 15.23 11.33 -5.04
C PRO A 62 14.49 12.26 -4.07
N ALA A 63 15.26 12.86 -3.17
CA ALA A 63 14.79 13.91 -2.27
C ALA A 63 14.25 15.15 -3.01
N GLY A 64 13.33 15.87 -2.36
CA GLY A 64 12.70 17.09 -2.86
C GLY A 64 11.36 16.89 -3.58
N LYS A 65 10.80 15.67 -3.54
CA LYS A 65 9.51 15.29 -4.16
C LYS A 65 8.54 14.60 -3.20
N ALA A 66 8.83 14.53 -1.90
CA ALA A 66 8.00 13.88 -0.89
C ALA A 66 6.51 14.29 -0.95
N PRO A 67 6.13 15.58 -1.07
CA PRO A 67 4.72 15.95 -1.21
C PRO A 67 4.05 15.35 -2.45
N GLN A 68 4.77 15.28 -3.57
CA GLN A 68 4.26 14.70 -4.82
C GLN A 68 4.10 13.19 -4.69
N TYR A 69 5.08 12.49 -4.10
CA TYR A 69 4.99 11.05 -3.85
C TYR A 69 3.87 10.70 -2.88
N HIS A 70 3.65 11.54 -1.87
CA HIS A 70 2.53 11.39 -0.94
C HIS A 70 1.18 11.47 -1.65
N GLU A 71 0.97 12.49 -2.49
CA GLU A 71 -0.27 12.64 -3.24
C GLU A 71 -0.47 11.50 -4.27
N ILE A 72 0.59 11.05 -4.95
CA ILE A 72 0.51 9.86 -5.81
C ILE A 72 0.09 8.63 -4.99
N GLY A 73 0.69 8.42 -3.81
CA GLY A 73 0.32 7.33 -2.91
C GLY A 73 -1.15 7.40 -2.50
N ARG A 74 -1.66 8.59 -2.17
CA ARG A 74 -3.09 8.80 -1.85
C ARG A 74 -3.99 8.51 -3.05
N SER A 75 -3.60 8.91 -4.25
CA SER A 75 -4.36 8.62 -5.47
C SER A 75 -4.45 7.11 -5.73
N ILE A 76 -3.33 6.38 -5.58
CA ILE A 76 -3.32 4.92 -5.74
C ILE A 76 -4.13 4.25 -4.64
N ALA A 77 -3.98 4.66 -3.38
CA ALA A 77 -4.76 4.10 -2.28
C ALA A 77 -6.26 4.29 -2.51
N THR A 78 -6.68 5.46 -2.99
CA THR A 78 -8.07 5.74 -3.35
C THR A 78 -8.54 4.88 -4.53
N LEU A 79 -7.71 4.75 -5.57
CA LEU A 79 -8.02 3.91 -6.73
C LEU A 79 -8.26 2.45 -6.34
N MET A 80 -7.50 1.92 -5.39
CA MET A 80 -7.67 0.55 -4.88
C MET A 80 -8.96 0.34 -4.07
N THR A 81 -9.70 1.40 -3.74
CA THR A 81 -11.03 1.30 -3.11
C THR A 81 -12.17 1.20 -4.13
N ASP A 82 -11.88 1.43 -5.41
CA ASP A 82 -12.86 1.31 -6.48
C ASP A 82 -13.14 -0.17 -6.78
N GLU A 83 -14.42 -0.55 -6.73
CA GLU A 83 -14.85 -1.94 -6.90
C GLU A 83 -14.52 -2.49 -8.28
N ILE A 84 -14.55 -1.66 -9.32
CA ILE A 84 -14.25 -2.08 -10.69
C ILE A 84 -12.74 -2.30 -10.83
N PHE A 85 -11.93 -1.42 -10.26
CA PHE A 85 -10.47 -1.54 -10.32
C PHE A 85 -9.93 -2.70 -9.46
N HIS A 86 -10.62 -3.06 -8.38
CA HIS A 86 -10.28 -4.21 -7.55
C HIS A 86 -10.43 -5.56 -8.28
N ASP A 87 -11.38 -5.63 -9.23
CA ASP A 87 -11.71 -6.87 -9.96
C ASP A 87 -10.88 -7.11 -11.24
N VAL A 88 -10.03 -6.14 -11.64
CA VAL A 88 -9.14 -6.22 -12.82
C VAL A 88 -7.80 -6.88 -12.46
#